data_AF-A0A2V7YVG7-F1
#
_entry.id   AF-A0A2V7YVG7-F1
#
_cell.length_a   1.000
_cell.length_b   1.000
_cell.length_c   1.000
_cell.angle_alpha   90.00
_cell.angle_beta   90.00
_cell.angle_gamma   90.00
#
_symmetry.space_group_name_H-M   'P 1'
#
loop_
_entity.id
_entity.type
_entity.pdbx_description
1 polymer ?
#
loop_
_entity_poly.entity_id
_entity_poly.type
_entity_poly.pdbx_seq_one_letter_code
_entity_poly.pdbx_strand_id
1 'polypeptide(L)'
;TDGFELMDGARRFENWEFPYALVLGQAEAARYALAAGIEETGRRAIDLAAQVRERLGALPGVRIGDRGRRLCAIVTAGADGWDADGLVHRLRALG
;
A
#
# COMPACT_ATOMS: atom_id res chain seq x y z
N THR A 1 33.89 33.60 18.05
CA THR A 1 33.79 32.13 18.15
C THR A 1 32.64 31.74 17.27
N ASP A 2 32.88 31.09 16.14
CA ASP A 2 31.78 30.69 15.25
C ASP A 2 31.00 29.56 15.93
N GLY A 3 29.75 29.86 16.29
CA GLY A 3 28.84 28.92 16.93
C GLY A 3 28.20 27.99 15.91
N PHE A 4 27.85 26.78 16.33
CA PHE A 4 27.00 25.90 15.54
C PHE A 4 25.56 26.44 15.55
N GLU A 5 25.01 26.69 14.36
CA GLU A 5 23.61 27.06 14.17
C GLU A 5 22.87 25.95 13.42
N LEU A 6 21.66 25.61 13.90
CA LEU A 6 20.81 24.63 13.23
C LEU A 6 20.20 25.23 11.97
N MET A 7 20.14 24.43 10.90
CA MET A 7 19.40 24.83 9.70
C MET A 7 17.89 24.87 9.96
N ASP A 8 17.21 25.83 9.34
CA ASP A 8 15.75 25.94 9.41
C ASP A 8 15.03 24.86 8.59
N GLY A 9 13.85 24.47 9.08
CA GLY A 9 12.93 23.59 8.38
C GLY A 9 13.34 22.12 8.34
N ALA A 10 12.84 21.39 7.34
CA ALA A 10 13.05 19.94 7.21
C ALA A 10 14.50 19.57 6.82
N ARG A 11 15.24 20.48 6.18
CA ARG A 11 16.63 20.25 5.72
C ARG A 11 17.58 19.81 6.82
N ARG A 12 17.35 20.23 8.08
CA ARG A 12 18.14 19.79 9.23
C ARG A 12 18.02 18.29 9.54
N PHE A 13 17.01 17.62 8.99
CA PHE A 13 16.78 16.19 9.12
C PHE A 13 17.11 15.41 7.85
N GLU A 14 17.62 16.08 6.80
CA GLU A 14 18.04 15.42 5.57
C GLU A 14 19.45 14.85 5.74
N ASN A 15 19.68 13.66 5.17
CA ASN A 15 21.02 13.09 5.12
C ASN A 15 21.91 13.93 4.20
N TRP A 16 23.19 14.02 4.57
CA TRP A 16 24.21 14.60 3.70
C TRP A 16 24.36 13.80 2.39
N GLU A 17 24.25 12.46 2.46
CA GLU A 17 24.10 11.60 1.30
C GLU A 17 22.63 11.46 0.92
N PHE A 18 22.22 12.16 -0.13
CA PHE A 18 20.82 12.21 -0.52
C PHE A 18 20.50 11.16 -1.60
N PRO A 19 19.40 10.39 -1.47
CA PRO A 19 19.03 9.37 -2.44
C PRO A 19 18.34 10.00 -3.67
N TYR A 20 19.07 10.81 -4.43
CA TYR A 20 18.52 11.62 -5.54
C TYR A 20 17.71 10.80 -6.54
N ALA A 21 18.16 9.59 -6.88
CA ALA A 21 17.44 8.72 -7.80
C ALA A 21 16.04 8.33 -7.26
N LEU A 22 15.93 8.04 -5.96
CA LEU A 22 14.64 7.71 -5.34
C LEU A 22 13.71 8.93 -5.29
N VAL A 23 14.26 10.11 -5.02
CA VAL A 23 13.47 11.35 -5.00
C VAL A 23 12.93 11.70 -6.38
N LEU A 24 13.75 11.58 -7.43
CA LEU A 24 13.29 11.77 -8.80
C LEU A 24 12.23 10.72 -9.20
N GLY A 25 12.46 9.45 -8.83
CA GLY A 25 11.48 8.38 -9.06
C GLY A 25 10.14 8.64 -8.34
N GLN A 26 10.19 9.11 -7.09
CA GLN A 26 9.00 9.49 -6.33
C GLN A 26 8.29 10.69 -6.96
N ALA A 27 9.02 11.67 -7.47
CA ALA A 27 8.44 12.82 -8.15
C ALA A 27 7.66 12.40 -9.41
N GLU A 28 8.20 11.48 -10.21
CA GLU A 28 7.48 10.93 -11.36
C GLU A 28 6.28 10.06 -10.96
N ALA A 29 6.41 9.24 -9.90
CA ALA A 29 5.29 8.47 -9.38
C ALA A 29 4.14 9.37 -8.89
N ALA A 30 4.47 10.48 -8.23
CA ALA A 30 3.50 11.48 -7.80
C ALA A 30 2.83 12.18 -8.99
N ARG A 31 3.61 12.59 -10.00
CA ARG A 31 3.07 13.15 -11.26
C ARG A 31 2.11 12.16 -11.95
N TYR A 32 2.49 10.90 -12.02
CA TYR A 32 1.64 9.85 -12.59
C TYR A 32 0.33 9.69 -11.80
N ALA A 33 0.40 9.62 -10.48
CA ALA A 33 -0.80 9.49 -9.64
C ALA A 33 -1.76 10.69 -9.81
N LEU A 34 -1.23 11.90 -9.91
CA LEU A 34 -2.02 13.11 -10.19
C LEU A 34 -2.64 13.07 -11.59
N ALA A 35 -1.88 12.68 -12.61
CA ALA A 35 -2.38 12.56 -13.98
C ALA A 35 -3.46 11.47 -14.11
N ALA A 36 -3.35 10.38 -13.34
CA ALA A 36 -4.35 9.31 -13.29
C ALA A 36 -5.62 9.70 -12.50
N GLY A 37 -5.54 10.72 -11.64
CA GLY A 37 -6.63 11.16 -10.77
C GLY A 37 -6.73 10.32 -9.50
N ILE A 38 -6.36 10.90 -8.36
CA ILE A 38 -6.26 10.20 -7.06
C ILE A 38 -7.65 9.76 -6.58
N GLU A 39 -8.66 10.62 -6.70
CA GLU A 39 -10.02 10.35 -6.24
C GLU A 39 -10.67 9.23 -7.06
N GLU A 40 -10.51 9.28 -8.39
CA GLU A 40 -11.10 8.29 -9.30
C GLU A 40 -10.44 6.92 -9.14
N THR A 41 -9.10 6.89 -9.16
CA THR A 41 -8.35 5.64 -8.98
C THR A 41 -8.54 5.07 -7.57
N GLY A 42 -8.60 5.92 -6.55
CA GLY A 42 -8.89 5.53 -5.17
C GLY A 42 -10.28 4.92 -5.01
N ARG A 43 -11.31 5.54 -5.58
CA ARG A 43 -12.69 5.01 -5.56
C ARG A 43 -12.76 3.65 -6.24
N ARG A 44 -12.18 3.53 -7.44
CA ARG A 44 -12.12 2.24 -8.15
C ARG A 44 -11.40 1.16 -7.33
N ALA A 45 -10.29 1.49 -6.67
CA ALA A 45 -9.55 0.53 -5.84
C ALA A 45 -10.40 0.05 -4.65
N ILE A 46 -11.14 0.96 -4.01
CA ILE A 46 -12.08 0.64 -2.93
C ILE A 46 -13.21 -0.27 -3.43
N ASP A 47 -13.80 0.03 -4.59
CA ASP A 47 -14.88 -0.76 -5.19
C ASP A 47 -14.41 -2.19 -5.52
N LEU A 48 -13.19 -2.33 -6.06
CA LEU A 48 -12.58 -3.64 -6.33
C LEU A 48 -12.34 -4.42 -5.04
N ALA A 49 -11.82 -3.77 -4.00
CA ALA A 49 -11.60 -4.42 -2.71
C ALA A 49 -12.93 -4.85 -2.07
N ALA A 50 -14.00 -4.08 -2.21
CA ALA A 50 -15.33 -4.46 -1.74
C ALA A 50 -15.82 -5.73 -2.46
N GLN A 51 -15.70 -5.79 -3.78
CA GLN A 51 -16.07 -6.98 -4.57
C GLN A 51 -15.23 -8.21 -4.19
N VAL A 52 -13.91 -8.05 -4.03
CA VAL A 52 -13.04 -9.15 -3.61
C VAL A 52 -13.41 -9.64 -2.22
N ARG A 53 -13.64 -8.72 -1.27
CA ARG A 53 -14.05 -9.05 0.10
C ARG A 53 -15.36 -9.84 0.13
N GLU A 54 -16.36 -9.41 -0.61
CA GLU A 54 -17.64 -10.10 -0.74
C GLU A 54 -17.46 -11.50 -1.33
N ARG A 55 -16.77 -11.60 -2.47
CA ARG A 55 -16.60 -12.88 -3.18
C ARG A 55 -15.76 -13.88 -2.40
N LEU A 56 -14.68 -13.44 -1.75
CA LEU A 56 -13.88 -14.31 -0.89
C LEU A 56 -14.65 -14.70 0.37
N GLY A 57 -15.40 -13.79 0.99
CA GLY A 57 -16.20 -14.07 2.18
C GLY A 57 -17.35 -15.05 1.94
N ALA A 58 -17.81 -15.19 0.70
CA ALA A 58 -18.82 -16.18 0.32
C ALA A 58 -18.25 -17.60 0.13
N LEU A 59 -16.92 -17.77 0.09
CA LEU A 59 -16.30 -19.08 -0.10
C LEU A 59 -16.29 -19.89 1.22
N PRO A 60 -16.71 -21.17 1.20
CA PRO A 60 -16.57 -22.03 2.35
C PRO A 60 -15.13 -22.14 2.82
N GLY A 61 -14.91 -22.02 4.13
CA GLY A 61 -13.58 -22.12 4.74
C GLY A 61 -12.70 -20.88 4.56
N VAL A 62 -13.19 -19.79 3.94
CA VAL A 62 -12.46 -18.52 3.86
C VAL A 62 -12.98 -17.55 4.92
N ARG A 63 -12.08 -16.88 5.63
CA ARG A 63 -12.38 -15.84 6.63
C ARG A 63 -11.76 -14.51 6.23
N ILE A 64 -12.55 -13.45 6.21
CA ILE A 64 -12.07 -12.07 6.04
C ILE A 64 -11.55 -11.55 7.38
N GLY A 65 -10.33 -10.99 7.36
CA GLY A 65 -9.62 -10.46 8.53
C GLY A 65 -9.59 -8.94 8.63
N ASP A 66 -10.26 -8.22 7.73
CA ASP A 66 -10.29 -6.75 7.70
C ASP A 66 -10.95 -6.16 8.97
N ARG A 67 -10.44 -5.01 9.44
CA ARG A 67 -10.91 -4.36 10.67
C ARG A 67 -11.08 -2.86 10.46
N GLY A 68 -12.11 -2.28 11.10
CA GLY A 68 -12.34 -0.84 11.14
C GLY A 68 -13.67 -0.42 10.51
N ARG A 69 -14.09 0.82 10.82
CA ARG A 69 -15.36 1.40 10.33
C ARG A 69 -15.30 1.85 8.86
N ARG A 70 -14.12 2.23 8.38
CA ARG A 70 -13.83 2.56 6.98
C ARG A 70 -12.65 1.71 6.54
N LEU A 71 -12.85 0.89 5.52
CA LEU A 71 -11.86 -0.06 5.03
C LEU A 71 -11.20 0.48 3.77
N CYS A 72 -9.89 0.31 3.64
CA CYS A 72 -9.12 0.69 2.46
C CYS A 72 -9.18 -0.42 1.38
N ALA A 73 -8.45 -0.21 0.29
CA ALA A 73 -8.36 -1.13 -0.84
C ALA A 73 -7.40 -2.33 -0.61
N ILE A 74 -7.35 -2.85 0.62
CA ILE A 74 -6.60 -4.05 0.99
C ILE A 74 -7.61 -5.03 1.59
N VAL A 75 -7.53 -6.30 1.17
CA VAL A 75 -8.38 -7.38 1.69
C VAL A 75 -7.47 -8.43 2.33
N THR A 76 -7.61 -8.57 3.64
CA THR A 76 -6.94 -9.62 4.43
C THR A 76 -7.87 -10.82 4.50
N ALA A 77 -7.39 -12.00 4.12
CA ALA A 77 -8.15 -13.24 4.18
C ALA A 77 -7.29 -14.41 4.67
N GLY A 78 -7.91 -15.38 5.33
CA GLY A 78 -7.34 -16.68 5.63
C GLY A 78 -8.24 -17.80 5.10
N ALA A 79 -7.66 -18.96 4.82
CA ALA A 79 -8.39 -20.14 4.37
C ALA A 79 -8.11 -21.34 5.29
N ASP A 80 -9.13 -22.09 5.64
CA ASP A 80 -9.02 -23.26 6.51
C ASP A 80 -8.13 -24.34 5.87
N GLY A 81 -7.29 -24.97 6.70
CA GLY A 81 -6.33 -25.98 6.25
C GLY A 81 -5.08 -25.43 5.57
N TRP A 82 -4.92 -24.10 5.49
CA TRP A 82 -3.76 -23.46 4.91
C TRP A 82 -3.10 -22.49 5.89
N ASP A 83 -1.76 -22.54 5.99
CA ASP A 83 -0.99 -21.39 6.45
C ASP A 83 -0.84 -20.36 5.31
N ALA A 84 -0.51 -19.12 5.67
CA ALA A 84 -0.45 -18.02 4.72
C ALA A 84 0.63 -18.22 3.65
N ASP A 85 1.82 -18.73 4.03
CA ASP A 85 2.93 -18.91 3.11
C ASP A 85 2.63 -20.01 2.09
N GLY A 86 2.11 -21.14 2.54
CA GLY A 86 1.69 -22.26 1.68
C GLY A 86 0.61 -21.85 0.68
N LEU A 87 -0.39 -21.08 1.13
CA LEU A 87 -1.45 -20.56 0.26
C LEU A 87 -0.91 -19.59 -0.80
N VAL A 88 -0.05 -18.64 -0.39
CA VAL A 88 0.56 -17.67 -1.31
C VAL A 88 1.41 -18.38 -2.36
N HIS A 89 2.22 -19.37 -1.96
CA HIS A 89 3.02 -20.15 -2.90
C HIS A 89 2.15 -20.90 -3.90
N ARG A 90 1.05 -21.52 -3.43
CA ARG A 90 0.13 -22.26 -4.30
C ARG A 90 -0.57 -21.34 -5.31
N LEU A 91 -1.05 -20.18 -4.87
CA LEU A 91 -1.71 -19.22 -5.76
C LEU A 91 -0.74 -18.67 -6.80
N ARG A 92 0.49 -18.30 -6.41
CA ARG A 92 1.52 -17.84 -7.37
C ARG A 92 1.83 -18.86 -8.45
N ALA A 93 1.80 -20.16 -8.12
CA ALA A 93 2.01 -21.22 -9.10
C ALA A 93 0.84 -21.37 -10.10
N LEU A 94 -0.31 -20.75 -9.86
CA LEU A 94 -1.49 -20.78 -10.73
C LEU A 94 -1.61 -19.54 -11.65
N GLY A 95 -0.83 -18.48 -11.39
CA GLY A 95 -0.87 -17.20 -12.12
C GLY A 95 -1.71 -16.13 -11.42
#